data_AF-A0A3D3HDJ1-F1
#
_entry.id   AF-A0A3D3HDJ1-F1
#
_cell.length_a   1.000
_cell.length_b   1.000
_cell.length_c   1.000
_cell.angle_alpha   90.00
_cell.angle_beta   90.00
_cell.angle_gamma   90.00
#
_symmetry.space_group_name_H-M   'P 1'
#
loop_
_entity.id
_entity.type
_entity.pdbx_description
1 polymer ?
#
loop_
_entity_poly.entity_id
_entity_poly.type
_entity_poly.pdbx_seq_one_letter_code
_entity_poly.pdbx_strand_id
1 'polypeptide(L)'
;MKKMSLFLLSVMLLIACENQPADDHGVIPDLSSYEIGKMHNEALAYYHSKNTDLVAPDEVMRFMEDFLISNKNLDREIVMEGTKKIMSTPEYNLMFNSKSSIDQNNILAYLDAVKKNMNASDKLINTLRQAFVLGVEASPAEAKLFIINNIQNRSWSGIDKDLAYVFSDVFLHSYDYWTKTTEKKLKKSTLIILYDAGGAIHGMIFGPIFSIIESAALSAVVSEKYPE
;
A
#
# COMPACT_ATOMS: atom_id res chain seq x y z
N MET A 1 -3.74 -63.24 -9.41
CA MET A 1 -4.53 -62.00 -9.56
C MET A 1 -3.56 -60.84 -9.76
N LYS A 2 -3.81 -60.06 -10.81
CA LYS A 2 -2.84 -59.18 -11.48
C LYS A 2 -2.49 -57.96 -10.63
N LYS A 3 -1.18 -57.66 -10.56
CA LYS A 3 -0.61 -56.39 -10.10
C LYS A 3 -1.19 -55.26 -10.96
N MET A 4 -2.02 -54.41 -10.37
CA MET A 4 -2.44 -53.16 -11.01
C MET A 4 -1.45 -52.07 -10.62
N SER A 5 -0.84 -51.54 -11.68
CA SER A 5 0.23 -50.57 -11.72
C SER A 5 -0.13 -49.26 -11.02
N LEU A 6 0.70 -48.83 -10.07
CA LEU A 6 0.64 -47.53 -9.40
C LEU A 6 0.96 -46.35 -10.34
N PHE A 7 1.18 -46.60 -11.63
CA PHE A 7 1.60 -45.60 -12.63
C PHE A 7 0.43 -44.85 -13.31
N LEU A 8 -0.82 -45.19 -13.02
CA LEU A 8 -2.00 -44.58 -13.65
C LEU A 8 -2.73 -43.54 -12.78
N LEU A 9 -2.34 -43.37 -11.52
CA LEU A 9 -2.88 -42.32 -10.66
C LEU A 9 -2.08 -41.00 -10.74
N SER A 10 -0.86 -41.04 -11.28
CA SER A 10 0.03 -39.89 -11.41
C SER A 10 -0.13 -39.09 -12.71
N VAL A 11 -0.94 -39.56 -13.67
CA VAL A 11 -1.16 -38.89 -14.96
C VAL A 11 -2.49 -38.11 -15.01
N MET A 12 -3.42 -38.38 -14.09
CA MET A 12 -4.71 -37.65 -14.00
C MET A 12 -4.65 -36.37 -13.15
N LEU A 13 -3.52 -36.09 -12.48
CA LEU A 13 -3.28 -34.84 -11.74
C LEU A 13 -2.50 -33.78 -12.54
N LEU A 14 -2.18 -34.06 -13.81
CA LEU A 14 -1.40 -33.17 -14.69
C LEU A 14 -2.23 -32.54 -15.83
N ILE A 15 -3.56 -32.68 -15.82
CA ILE A 15 -4.45 -32.07 -16.84
C ILE A 15 -5.42 -31.04 -16.22
N ALA A 16 -5.36 -30.78 -14.91
CA ALA A 16 -6.01 -29.61 -14.30
C ALA A 16 -5.11 -28.36 -14.35
N CYS A 17 -4.43 -28.17 -15.47
CA CYS A 17 -3.82 -26.91 -15.89
C CYS A 17 -4.32 -26.63 -17.32
N GLU A 18 -5.63 -26.73 -17.52
CA GLU A 18 -6.28 -26.12 -18.67
C GLU A 18 -6.43 -24.64 -18.36
N ASN A 19 -5.52 -23.86 -18.92
CA ASN A 19 -5.69 -22.48 -19.37
C ASN A 19 -6.98 -21.81 -18.87
N GLN A 20 -6.94 -21.27 -17.65
CA GLN A 20 -7.76 -20.09 -17.41
C GLN A 20 -7.24 -19.03 -18.39
N PRO A 21 -8.12 -18.43 -19.21
CA PRO A 21 -7.71 -17.23 -19.94
C PRO A 21 -7.22 -16.26 -18.87
N ALA A 22 -6.10 -15.58 -19.14
CA ALA A 22 -5.76 -14.40 -18.38
C ALA A 22 -7.02 -13.54 -18.40
N ASP A 23 -7.69 -13.43 -17.24
CA ASP A 23 -8.76 -12.47 -17.09
C ASP A 23 -8.14 -11.16 -17.53
N ASP A 24 -8.71 -10.62 -18.60
CA ASP A 24 -8.45 -9.29 -19.10
C ASP A 24 -8.96 -8.34 -18.02
N HIS A 25 -8.21 -8.25 -16.92
CA HIS A 25 -8.36 -7.25 -15.90
C HIS A 25 -8.17 -5.93 -16.63
N GLY A 26 -9.31 -5.28 -16.91
CA GLY A 26 -9.42 -4.13 -17.77
C GLY A 26 -8.22 -3.22 -17.63
N VAL A 27 -7.51 -3.04 -18.75
CA VAL A 27 -6.37 -2.16 -18.98
C VAL A 27 -6.06 -1.31 -17.74
N ILE A 28 -5.22 -1.83 -16.84
CA ILE A 28 -4.71 -1.05 -15.72
C ILE A 28 -3.90 0.08 -16.36
N PRO A 29 -4.30 1.36 -16.21
CA PRO A 29 -3.59 2.47 -16.80
C PRO A 29 -2.14 2.47 -16.33
N ASP A 30 -1.24 2.91 -17.21
CA ASP A 30 0.19 3.03 -16.97
C ASP A 30 0.48 3.52 -15.54
N LEU A 31 1.23 2.74 -14.75
CA LEU A 31 1.62 3.04 -13.37
C LEU A 31 2.30 4.41 -13.26
N SER A 32 2.91 4.90 -14.35
CA SER A 32 3.57 6.21 -14.42
C SER A 32 2.62 7.39 -14.66
N SER A 33 1.34 7.13 -14.99
CA SER A 33 0.35 8.15 -15.35
C SER A 33 -0.48 8.67 -14.17
N TYR A 34 -0.42 8.01 -13.02
CA TYR A 34 -1.14 8.44 -11.81
C TYR A 34 -0.21 9.21 -10.86
N GLU A 35 -0.59 10.43 -10.51
CA GLU A 35 0.00 11.19 -9.40
C GLU A 35 -0.48 10.57 -8.06
N ILE A 36 -0.06 9.33 -7.76
CA ILE A 36 -0.55 8.54 -6.62
C ILE A 36 -0.38 9.31 -5.32
N GLY A 37 0.78 9.91 -5.06
CA GLY A 37 1.03 10.70 -3.86
C GLY A 37 0.13 11.92 -3.72
N LYS A 38 -0.18 12.58 -4.84
CA LYS A 38 -1.12 13.72 -4.85
C LYS A 38 -2.54 13.26 -4.56
N MET A 39 -3.02 12.21 -5.24
CA MET A 39 -4.37 11.68 -5.02
C MET A 39 -4.56 11.09 -3.62
N HIS A 40 -3.51 10.46 -3.09
CA HIS A 40 -3.43 10.04 -1.70
C HIS A 40 -3.70 11.22 -0.74
N ASN A 41 -2.98 12.33 -0.92
CA ASN A 41 -3.14 13.50 -0.06
C ASN A 41 -4.52 14.14 -0.20
N GLU A 42 -5.09 14.15 -1.41
CA GLU A 42 -6.46 14.64 -1.63
C GLU A 42 -7.49 13.76 -0.93
N ALA A 43 -7.31 12.44 -0.95
CA ALA A 43 -8.17 11.49 -0.23
C ALA A 43 -8.05 11.68 1.29
N LEU A 44 -6.83 11.84 1.79
CA LEU A 44 -6.57 12.10 3.20
C LEU A 44 -7.13 13.45 3.68
N ALA A 45 -7.00 14.49 2.85
CA ALA A 45 -7.62 15.80 3.13
C ALA A 45 -9.15 15.71 3.11
N TYR A 46 -9.73 14.96 2.17
CA TYR A 46 -11.16 14.68 2.14
C TYR A 46 -11.61 13.98 3.42
N TYR A 47 -10.89 12.95 3.86
CA TYR A 47 -11.14 12.24 5.12
C TYR A 47 -11.18 13.20 6.32
N HIS A 48 -10.12 14.00 6.52
CA HIS A 48 -10.07 14.95 7.63
C HIS A 48 -11.14 16.05 7.55
N SER A 49 -11.57 16.44 6.34
CA SER A 49 -12.65 17.43 6.16
C SER A 49 -14.01 16.97 6.67
N LYS A 50 -14.22 15.65 6.85
CA LYS A 50 -15.46 15.09 7.36
C LYS A 50 -15.60 15.18 8.88
N ASN A 51 -14.59 15.70 9.57
CA ASN A 51 -14.59 16.03 11.00
C ASN A 51 -15.05 14.85 11.87
N THR A 52 -14.42 13.70 11.68
CA THR A 52 -14.81 12.45 12.31
C THR A 52 -13.86 12.10 13.46
N ASP A 53 -14.33 12.24 14.70
CA ASP A 53 -13.54 12.11 15.94
C ASP A 53 -13.24 10.66 16.36
N LEU A 54 -12.82 9.80 15.41
CA LEU A 54 -12.50 8.36 15.51
C LEU A 54 -13.48 7.53 14.68
N VAL A 55 -12.94 6.87 13.68
CA VAL A 55 -13.68 6.15 12.65
C VAL A 55 -13.19 4.72 12.64
N ALA A 56 -14.10 3.75 12.62
CA ALA A 56 -13.71 2.35 12.53
C ALA A 56 -12.97 2.11 11.20
N PRO A 57 -11.98 1.20 11.11
CA PRO A 57 -11.22 0.99 9.88
C PRO A 57 -12.07 0.75 8.63
N ASP A 58 -13.22 0.09 8.77
CA ASP A 58 -14.17 -0.12 7.67
C ASP A 58 -14.86 1.18 7.22
N GLU A 59 -15.09 2.11 8.12
CA GLU A 59 -15.59 3.45 7.78
C GLU A 59 -14.52 4.30 7.08
N VAL A 60 -13.23 4.18 7.48
CA VAL A 60 -12.11 4.81 6.76
C VAL A 60 -12.09 4.33 5.31
N MET A 61 -12.19 3.02 5.08
CA MET A 61 -12.26 2.46 3.72
C MET A 61 -13.46 3.01 2.94
N ARG A 62 -14.65 3.12 3.57
CA ARG A 62 -15.82 3.73 2.93
C ARG A 62 -15.58 5.17 2.51
N PHE A 63 -14.90 5.98 3.32
CA PHE A 63 -14.53 7.35 2.93
C PHE A 63 -13.62 7.40 1.71
N MET A 64 -12.65 6.47 1.62
CA MET A 64 -11.75 6.38 0.47
C MET A 64 -12.49 5.95 -0.79
N GLU A 65 -13.42 4.99 -0.68
CA GLU A 65 -14.31 4.60 -1.78
C GLU A 65 -15.16 5.79 -2.25
N ASP A 66 -15.80 6.50 -1.32
CA ASP A 66 -16.65 7.66 -1.62
C ASP A 66 -15.88 8.78 -2.33
N PHE A 67 -14.65 9.06 -1.90
CA PHE A 67 -13.78 10.04 -2.56
C PHE A 67 -13.49 9.64 -4.01
N LEU A 68 -13.10 8.39 -4.25
CA LEU A 68 -12.77 7.91 -5.58
C LEU A 68 -13.99 7.89 -6.51
N ILE A 69 -15.15 7.48 -6.01
CA ILE A 69 -16.37 7.41 -6.80
C ILE A 69 -16.92 8.83 -7.05
N SER A 70 -17.04 9.64 -6.02
CA SER A 70 -17.77 10.92 -6.09
C SER A 70 -16.92 12.09 -6.54
N ASN A 71 -15.64 12.13 -6.15
CA ASN A 71 -14.74 13.24 -6.48
C ASN A 71 -13.85 12.94 -7.69
N LYS A 72 -13.55 11.65 -7.93
CA LYS A 72 -12.71 11.21 -9.06
C LYS A 72 -13.48 10.52 -10.18
N ASN A 73 -14.80 10.36 -10.02
CA ASN A 73 -15.69 9.74 -11.01
C ASN A 73 -15.20 8.36 -11.46
N LEU A 74 -14.57 7.59 -10.55
CA LEU A 74 -14.17 6.22 -10.84
C LEU A 74 -15.36 5.29 -10.79
N ASP A 75 -15.27 4.19 -11.54
CA ASP A 75 -16.31 3.17 -11.57
C ASP A 75 -16.52 2.56 -10.18
N ARG A 76 -17.77 2.57 -9.73
CA ARG A 76 -18.17 2.09 -8.39
C ARG A 76 -17.87 0.60 -8.21
N GLU A 77 -18.16 -0.21 -9.21
CA GLU A 77 -18.00 -1.67 -9.09
C GLU A 77 -16.51 -2.03 -8.96
N ILE A 78 -15.66 -1.40 -9.78
CA ILE A 78 -14.20 -1.58 -9.73
C ILE A 78 -13.65 -1.18 -8.36
N VAL A 79 -14.02 0.00 -7.86
CA VAL A 79 -13.54 0.51 -6.56
C VAL A 79 -13.96 -0.42 -5.42
N MET A 80 -15.25 -0.79 -5.36
CA MET A 80 -15.77 -1.65 -4.29
C MET A 80 -15.21 -3.08 -4.33
N GLU A 81 -15.01 -3.65 -5.51
CA GLU A 81 -14.46 -5.00 -5.64
C GLU A 81 -13.01 -5.05 -5.15
N GLY A 82 -12.17 -4.10 -5.56
CA GLY A 82 -10.78 -4.14 -5.12
C GLY A 82 -10.58 -3.71 -3.67
N THR A 83 -11.42 -2.83 -3.12
CA THR A 83 -11.45 -2.59 -1.66
C THR A 83 -11.74 -3.89 -0.90
N LYS A 84 -12.73 -4.68 -1.34
CA LYS A 84 -13.01 -6.00 -0.74
C LYS A 84 -11.81 -6.94 -0.83
N LYS A 85 -11.07 -6.93 -1.94
CA LYS A 85 -9.84 -7.72 -2.10
C LYS A 85 -8.79 -7.31 -1.08
N ILE A 86 -8.50 -6.01 -0.94
CA ILE A 86 -7.56 -5.48 0.07
C ILE A 86 -7.98 -5.93 1.47
N MET A 87 -9.24 -5.72 1.84
CA MET A 87 -9.77 -6.04 3.18
C MET A 87 -9.73 -7.55 3.51
N SER A 88 -9.66 -8.41 2.49
CA SER A 88 -9.55 -9.86 2.66
C SER A 88 -8.12 -10.34 2.93
N THR A 89 -7.11 -9.47 2.79
CA THR A 89 -5.70 -9.86 2.96
C THR A 89 -5.33 -10.09 4.44
N PRO A 90 -4.40 -11.02 4.72
CA PRO A 90 -3.79 -11.15 6.05
C PRO A 90 -3.15 -9.84 6.54
N GLU A 91 -2.50 -9.13 5.64
CA GLU A 91 -1.80 -7.87 5.89
C GLU A 91 -2.76 -6.78 6.38
N TYR A 92 -3.91 -6.62 5.72
CA TYR A 92 -4.95 -5.70 6.16
C TYR A 92 -5.45 -6.06 7.57
N ASN A 93 -5.72 -7.33 7.84
CA ASN A 93 -6.17 -7.77 9.17
C ASN A 93 -5.13 -7.47 10.25
N LEU A 94 -3.84 -7.67 9.95
CA LEU A 94 -2.75 -7.38 10.87
C LEU A 94 -2.64 -5.88 11.17
N MET A 95 -2.80 -5.01 10.17
CA MET A 95 -2.65 -3.56 10.33
C MET A 95 -3.89 -2.87 10.90
N PHE A 96 -5.08 -3.24 10.44
CA PHE A 96 -6.31 -2.51 10.70
C PHE A 96 -7.19 -3.14 11.78
N ASN A 97 -7.23 -4.48 11.86
CA ASN A 97 -8.12 -5.18 12.80
C ASN A 97 -7.45 -5.49 14.15
N SER A 98 -6.11 -5.50 14.20
CA SER A 98 -5.39 -5.61 15.48
C SER A 98 -5.38 -4.24 16.18
N LYS A 99 -6.37 -4.00 17.05
CA LYS A 99 -6.49 -2.76 17.85
C LYS A 99 -5.30 -2.48 18.81
N SER A 100 -4.24 -3.28 18.75
CA SER A 100 -3.06 -3.16 19.61
C SER A 100 -1.79 -3.66 18.92
N SER A 101 -1.34 -2.95 17.89
CA SER A 101 0.03 -2.43 17.71
C SER A 101 0.44 -2.37 16.23
N ILE A 102 0.00 -1.34 15.48
CA ILE A 102 0.78 -0.93 14.31
C ILE A 102 2.19 -0.60 14.80
N ASP A 103 3.12 -1.52 14.52
CA ASP A 103 4.52 -1.48 14.85
C ASP A 103 5.35 -1.94 13.64
N GLN A 104 6.67 -1.91 13.80
CA GLN A 104 7.59 -2.20 12.73
C GLN A 104 7.35 -3.60 12.12
N ASN A 105 6.91 -4.59 12.88
CA ASN A 105 6.72 -5.95 12.34
C ASN A 105 5.59 -6.00 11.31
N ASN A 106 4.52 -5.22 11.50
CA ASN A 106 3.40 -5.24 10.56
C ASN A 106 3.80 -4.65 9.20
N ILE A 107 4.61 -3.58 9.18
CA ILE A 107 5.06 -2.99 7.91
C ILE A 107 6.11 -3.85 7.22
N LEU A 108 6.90 -4.62 7.97
CA LEU A 108 7.78 -5.62 7.37
C LEU A 108 6.98 -6.72 6.66
N ALA A 109 5.80 -7.10 7.17
CA ALA A 109 4.91 -8.04 6.49
C ALA A 109 4.37 -7.48 5.16
N TYR A 110 4.02 -6.18 5.11
CA TYR A 110 3.67 -5.49 3.87
C TYR A 110 4.80 -5.58 2.84
N LEU A 111 6.05 -5.31 3.26
CA LEU A 111 7.21 -5.40 2.37
C LEU A 111 7.47 -6.84 1.90
N ASP A 112 7.23 -7.85 2.74
CA ASP A 112 7.31 -9.26 2.35
C ASP A 112 6.24 -9.64 1.32
N ALA A 113 5.01 -9.14 1.49
CA ALA A 113 3.93 -9.33 0.53
C ALA A 113 4.25 -8.66 -0.82
N VAL A 114 4.78 -7.43 -0.81
CA VAL A 114 5.22 -6.73 -2.03
C VAL A 114 6.32 -7.53 -2.73
N LYS A 115 7.34 -7.96 -2.00
CA LYS A 115 8.42 -8.78 -2.53
C LYS A 115 7.88 -10.03 -3.22
N LYS A 116 6.98 -10.75 -2.54
CA LYS A 116 6.41 -12.02 -3.02
C LYS A 116 5.52 -11.82 -4.24
N ASN A 117 4.58 -10.89 -4.19
CA ASN A 117 3.53 -10.76 -5.21
C ASN A 117 3.98 -9.97 -6.44
N MET A 118 4.92 -9.03 -6.27
CA MET A 118 5.39 -8.18 -7.37
C MET A 118 6.79 -8.56 -7.87
N ASN A 119 7.43 -9.56 -7.24
CA ASN A 119 8.79 -10.01 -7.57
C ASN A 119 9.83 -8.87 -7.47
N ALA A 120 9.68 -8.01 -6.47
CA ALA A 120 10.62 -6.91 -6.19
C ALA A 120 11.99 -7.46 -5.73
N SER A 121 13.06 -6.75 -6.07
CA SER A 121 14.41 -7.21 -5.70
C SER A 121 14.69 -7.08 -4.21
N ASP A 122 15.56 -7.95 -3.70
CA ASP A 122 16.11 -7.82 -2.34
C ASP A 122 16.76 -6.46 -2.10
N LYS A 123 17.38 -5.88 -3.12
CA LYS A 123 18.05 -4.58 -3.01
C LYS A 123 17.06 -3.48 -2.68
N LEU A 124 15.95 -3.40 -3.41
CA LEU A 124 14.91 -2.42 -3.14
C LEU A 124 14.26 -2.68 -1.78
N ILE A 125 13.81 -3.91 -1.53
CA ILE A 125 13.12 -4.27 -0.28
C ILE A 125 13.98 -3.98 0.95
N ASN A 126 15.27 -4.30 0.93
CA ASN A 126 16.17 -4.01 2.05
C ASN A 126 16.38 -2.50 2.25
N THR A 127 16.37 -1.71 1.18
CA THR A 127 16.47 -0.25 1.26
C THR A 127 15.20 0.34 1.87
N LEU A 128 14.02 -0.18 1.51
CA LEU A 128 12.75 0.20 2.12
C LEU A 128 12.70 -0.15 3.61
N ARG A 129 13.16 -1.36 3.98
CA ARG A 129 13.28 -1.77 5.40
C ARG A 129 14.15 -0.81 6.20
N GLN A 130 15.27 -0.35 5.63
CA GLN A 130 16.14 0.63 6.28
C GLN A 130 15.44 1.98 6.50
N ALA A 131 14.61 2.43 5.55
CA ALA A 131 13.83 3.65 5.74
C ALA A 131 12.89 3.53 6.96
N PHE A 132 12.20 2.39 7.13
CA PHE A 132 11.33 2.15 8.29
C PHE A 132 12.11 2.05 9.61
N VAL A 133 13.28 1.41 9.61
CA VAL A 133 14.16 1.39 10.80
C VAL A 133 14.58 2.80 11.20
N LEU A 134 15.01 3.61 10.23
CA LEU A 134 15.43 5.00 10.47
C LEU A 134 14.26 5.85 10.99
N GLY A 135 13.06 5.63 10.46
CA GLY A 135 11.87 6.41 10.81
C GLY A 135 11.47 6.36 12.28
N VAL A 136 11.94 5.37 13.05
CA VAL A 136 11.63 5.24 14.48
C VAL A 136 12.17 6.41 15.29
N GLU A 137 13.37 6.89 14.95
CA GLU A 137 14.10 7.92 15.71
C GLU A 137 14.40 9.18 14.88
N ALA A 138 14.39 9.09 13.55
CA ALA A 138 14.73 10.21 12.68
C ALA A 138 13.63 11.28 12.63
N SER A 139 14.06 12.53 12.47
CA SER A 139 13.15 13.62 12.09
C SER A 139 12.61 13.42 10.66
N PRO A 140 11.47 14.04 10.30
CA PRO A 140 10.94 13.95 8.95
C PRO A 140 11.92 14.44 7.88
N ALA A 141 12.74 15.45 8.20
CA ALA A 141 13.72 16.01 7.28
C ALA A 141 14.88 15.03 7.00
N GLU A 142 15.38 14.33 8.03
CA GLU A 142 16.42 13.31 7.88
C GLU A 142 15.90 12.12 7.06
N ALA A 143 14.68 11.66 7.34
CA ALA A 143 14.06 10.59 6.55
C ALA A 143 13.88 11.01 5.09
N LYS A 144 13.44 12.25 4.82
CA LYS A 144 13.33 12.79 3.46
C LYS A 144 14.66 12.75 2.71
N LEU A 145 15.75 13.17 3.34
CA LEU A 145 17.08 13.09 2.73
C LEU A 145 17.47 11.64 2.42
N PHE A 146 17.15 10.69 3.31
CA PHE A 146 17.39 9.27 3.06
C PHE A 146 16.61 8.78 1.83
N ILE A 147 15.30 9.06 1.75
CA ILE A 147 14.45 8.65 0.61
C ILE A 147 15.01 9.21 -0.70
N ILE A 148 15.32 10.51 -0.75
CA ILE A 148 15.84 11.16 -1.96
C ILE A 148 17.14 10.50 -2.41
N ASN A 149 18.10 10.31 -1.50
CA ASN A 149 19.44 9.84 -1.86
C ASN A 149 19.50 8.33 -2.15
N ASN A 150 18.70 7.53 -1.46
CA ASN A 150 18.80 6.07 -1.50
C ASN A 150 17.68 5.40 -2.30
N ILE A 151 16.61 6.12 -2.64
CA ILE A 151 15.49 5.59 -3.41
C ILE A 151 15.30 6.43 -4.68
N GLN A 152 14.96 7.71 -4.56
CA GLN A 152 14.57 8.53 -5.73
C GLN A 152 15.72 8.74 -6.73
N ASN A 153 16.92 9.06 -6.23
CA ASN A 153 18.09 9.34 -7.08
C ASN A 153 18.85 8.07 -7.50
N ARG A 154 18.37 6.87 -7.11
CA ARG A 154 18.98 5.61 -7.52
C ARG A 154 18.37 5.15 -8.85
N SER A 155 19.20 4.52 -9.68
CA SER A 155 18.71 3.82 -10.87
C SER A 155 18.11 2.47 -10.48
N TRP A 156 16.83 2.31 -10.80
CA TRP A 156 16.06 1.08 -10.67
C TRP A 156 15.57 0.63 -12.05
N SER A 157 15.22 -0.65 -12.17
CA SER A 157 14.80 -1.26 -13.43
C SER A 157 13.62 -2.19 -13.22
N GLY A 158 12.76 -2.31 -14.24
CA GLY A 158 11.56 -3.15 -14.16
C GLY A 158 10.68 -2.71 -12.99
N ILE A 159 10.09 -3.68 -12.29
CA ILE A 159 9.15 -3.43 -11.20
C ILE A 159 9.73 -2.59 -10.06
N ASP A 160 11.04 -2.69 -9.80
CA ASP A 160 11.69 -1.90 -8.76
C ASP A 160 11.61 -0.40 -9.05
N LYS A 161 11.61 -0.01 -10.34
CA LYS A 161 11.48 1.39 -10.74
C LYS A 161 10.12 1.94 -10.38
N ASP A 162 9.08 1.17 -10.66
CA ASP A 162 7.69 1.58 -10.42
C ASP A 162 7.42 1.64 -8.91
N LEU A 163 7.87 0.65 -8.15
CA LEU A 163 7.75 0.62 -6.70
C LEU A 163 8.55 1.75 -6.02
N ALA A 164 9.79 2.00 -6.46
CA ALA A 164 10.60 3.09 -5.94
C ALA A 164 9.98 4.46 -6.25
N TYR A 165 9.43 4.62 -7.46
CA TYR A 165 8.70 5.83 -7.84
C TYR A 165 7.51 6.05 -6.92
N VAL A 166 6.57 5.10 -6.83
CA VAL A 166 5.35 5.22 -6.01
C VAL A 166 5.69 5.47 -4.54
N PHE A 167 6.64 4.71 -3.98
CA PHE A 167 7.06 4.91 -2.60
C PHE A 167 7.59 6.33 -2.36
N SER A 168 8.48 6.81 -3.24
CA SER A 168 9.08 8.14 -3.09
C SER A 168 8.07 9.26 -3.34
N ASP A 169 7.17 9.10 -4.31
CA ASP A 169 6.14 10.08 -4.65
C ASP A 169 5.17 10.29 -3.48
N VAL A 170 4.63 9.20 -2.93
CA VAL A 170 3.74 9.24 -1.78
C VAL A 170 4.47 9.79 -0.55
N PHE A 171 5.68 9.31 -0.27
CA PHE A 171 6.46 9.84 0.86
C PHE A 171 6.63 11.36 0.79
N LEU A 172 7.03 11.90 -0.37
CA LEU A 172 7.33 13.32 -0.52
C LEU A 172 6.05 14.18 -0.40
N HIS A 173 4.95 13.71 -0.96
CA HIS A 173 3.64 14.35 -0.82
C HIS A 173 3.15 14.29 0.64
N SER A 174 3.23 13.13 1.30
CA SER A 174 2.88 12.98 2.70
C SER A 174 3.75 13.84 3.62
N TYR A 175 5.05 13.95 3.32
CA TYR A 175 5.94 14.86 4.04
C TYR A 175 5.42 16.30 3.97
N ASP A 176 5.09 16.80 2.77
CA ASP A 176 4.59 18.16 2.63
C ASP A 176 3.22 18.35 3.30
N TYR A 177 2.36 17.33 3.27
CA TYR A 177 1.07 17.36 3.97
C TYR A 177 1.25 17.47 5.49
N TRP A 178 1.96 16.51 6.08
CA TRP A 178 2.09 16.34 7.53
C TRP A 178 3.03 17.36 8.19
N THR A 179 3.94 17.97 7.44
CA THR A 179 4.95 18.90 8.02
C THR A 179 4.73 20.36 7.64
N LYS A 180 3.97 20.66 6.58
CA LYS A 180 3.76 22.04 6.11
C LYS A 180 2.30 22.48 6.04
N THR A 181 1.39 21.55 5.72
CA THR A 181 0.02 21.90 5.33
C THR A 181 -0.98 21.75 6.47
N THR A 182 -0.84 20.68 7.26
CA THR A 182 -1.76 20.42 8.38
C THR A 182 -1.40 21.24 9.62
N GLU A 183 -2.42 21.66 10.37
CA GLU A 183 -2.25 22.28 11.70
C GLU A 183 -1.97 21.25 12.80
N LYS A 184 -2.34 19.97 12.57
CA LYS A 184 -2.15 18.87 13.52
C LYS A 184 -0.67 18.46 13.57
N LYS A 185 0.05 18.72 14.65
CA LYS A 185 1.42 18.20 14.80
C LYS A 185 1.37 16.77 15.30
N LEU A 186 2.16 15.90 14.69
CA LEU A 186 2.19 14.48 15.05
C LEU A 186 3.50 14.16 15.78
N LYS A 187 3.39 13.50 16.94
CA LYS A 187 4.54 13.06 17.76
C LYS A 187 5.46 12.06 17.03
N LYS A 188 4.92 11.32 16.06
CA LYS A 188 5.63 10.31 15.24
C LYS A 188 5.40 10.54 13.73
N SER A 189 5.46 11.80 13.30
CA SER A 189 5.23 12.20 11.90
C SER A 189 6.08 11.43 10.90
N THR A 190 7.37 11.17 11.18
CA THR A 190 8.24 10.39 10.29
C THR A 190 7.69 8.99 10.01
N LEU A 191 7.27 8.27 11.06
CA LEU A 191 6.69 6.95 10.91
C LEU A 191 5.39 7.00 10.12
N ILE A 192 4.51 7.96 10.40
CA ILE A 192 3.24 8.12 9.66
C ILE A 192 3.51 8.32 8.17
N ILE A 193 4.39 9.25 7.80
CA ILE A 193 4.77 9.50 6.41
C ILE A 193 5.32 8.22 5.72
N LEU A 194 6.11 7.42 6.45
CA LEU A 194 6.62 6.14 5.93
C LEU A 194 5.51 5.09 5.81
N TYR A 195 4.55 5.05 6.72
CA TYR A 195 3.39 4.16 6.64
C TYR A 195 2.54 4.48 5.41
N ASP A 196 2.31 5.75 5.10
CA ASP A 196 1.63 6.17 3.87
C ASP A 196 2.33 5.53 2.65
N ALA A 197 3.64 5.75 2.51
CA ALA A 197 4.42 5.21 1.41
C ALA A 197 4.45 3.67 1.37
N GLY A 198 4.46 3.01 2.53
CA GLY A 198 4.39 1.55 2.66
C GLY A 198 3.04 0.97 2.28
N GLY A 199 1.94 1.62 2.68
CA GLY A 199 0.58 1.27 2.27
C GLY A 199 0.40 1.42 0.77
N ALA A 200 0.96 2.48 0.18
CA ALA A 200 0.90 2.70 -1.26
C ALA A 200 1.53 1.55 -2.06
N ILE A 201 2.75 1.13 -1.72
CA ILE A 201 3.41 0.04 -2.46
C ILE A 201 2.76 -1.32 -2.21
N HIS A 202 2.10 -1.53 -1.07
CA HIS A 202 1.31 -2.74 -0.86
C HIS A 202 0.04 -2.73 -1.73
N GLY A 203 -0.67 -1.60 -1.79
CA GLY A 203 -1.86 -1.46 -2.64
C GLY A 203 -1.56 -1.64 -4.12
N MET A 204 -0.32 -1.42 -4.57
CA MET A 204 0.14 -1.71 -5.93
C MET A 204 0.02 -3.20 -6.33
N ILE A 205 -0.04 -4.12 -5.35
CA ILE A 205 -0.35 -5.54 -5.61
C ILE A 205 -1.70 -5.69 -6.31
N PHE A 206 -2.64 -4.78 -6.02
CA PHE A 206 -4.00 -4.78 -6.55
C PHE A 206 -4.19 -3.75 -7.68
N GLY A 207 -3.32 -2.73 -7.75
CA GLY A 207 -3.28 -1.72 -8.81
C GLY A 207 -3.20 -0.28 -8.30
N PRO A 208 -3.05 0.72 -9.21
CA PRO A 208 -2.83 2.13 -8.85
C PRO A 208 -3.93 2.74 -7.97
N ILE A 209 -5.19 2.41 -8.24
CA ILE A 209 -6.33 2.93 -7.47
C ILE A 209 -6.25 2.44 -6.02
N PHE A 210 -5.85 1.19 -5.83
CA PHE A 210 -5.78 0.55 -4.52
C PHE A 210 -4.54 0.99 -3.73
N SER A 211 -3.47 1.36 -4.43
CA SER A 211 -2.34 2.09 -3.85
C SER A 211 -2.79 3.37 -3.13
N ILE A 212 -3.69 4.14 -3.76
CA ILE A 212 -4.24 5.38 -3.17
C ILE A 212 -5.09 5.06 -1.93
N ILE A 213 -6.02 4.10 -2.05
CA ILE A 213 -6.94 3.72 -0.96
C ILE A 213 -6.15 3.25 0.26
N GLU A 214 -5.26 2.28 0.07
CA GLU A 214 -4.58 1.64 1.19
C GLU A 214 -3.61 2.58 1.89
N SER A 215 -2.88 3.39 1.12
CA SER A 215 -2.03 4.44 1.67
C SER A 215 -2.84 5.38 2.57
N ALA A 216 -3.93 5.94 2.04
CA ALA A 216 -4.70 6.96 2.75
C ALA A 216 -5.45 6.38 3.97
N ALA A 217 -5.96 5.16 3.84
CA ALA A 217 -6.60 4.46 4.96
C ALA A 217 -5.62 4.20 6.10
N LEU A 218 -4.39 3.81 5.76
CA LEU A 218 -3.35 3.58 6.74
C LEU A 218 -2.95 4.88 7.45
N SER A 219 -2.81 5.98 6.72
CA SER A 219 -2.55 7.32 7.28
C SER A 219 -3.59 7.72 8.31
N ALA A 220 -4.88 7.56 7.96
CA ALA A 220 -6.00 7.90 8.83
C ALA A 220 -5.89 7.15 10.16
N VAL A 221 -5.76 5.82 10.10
CA VAL A 221 -5.70 4.96 11.29
C VAL A 221 -4.47 5.21 12.16
N VAL A 222 -3.28 5.39 11.57
CA VAL A 222 -2.06 5.64 12.35
C VAL A 222 -2.08 7.04 12.97
N SER A 223 -2.60 8.04 12.26
CA SER A 223 -2.65 9.43 12.75
C SER A 223 -3.61 9.63 13.93
N GLU A 224 -4.63 8.78 14.07
CA GLU A 224 -5.54 8.76 15.22
C GLU A 224 -4.93 8.12 16.46
N LYS A 225 -3.98 7.20 16.29
CA LYS A 225 -3.27 6.53 17.40
C LYS A 225 -2.20 7.39 18.07
N TYR A 226 -1.63 8.34 17.34
CA TYR A 226 -0.61 9.25 17.85
C TYR A 226 -1.07 10.72 17.85
N PRO A 227 -2.19 11.05 18.55
CA PRO A 227 -2.56 12.45 18.77
C PRO A 227 -1.52 13.13 19.67
N GLU A 228 -1.50 14.47 19.68
CA GLU A 228 -0.62 15.28 20.54
C GLU A 228 -0.73 14.91 22.03
#